data_AF-A0A1Q3X9Q3-F1
#
_entry.id   AF-A0A1Q3X9Q3-F1
#
_cell.length_a   1.000
_cell.length_b   1.000
_cell.length_c   1.000
_cell.angle_alpha   90.00
_cell.angle_beta   90.00
_cell.angle_gamma   90.00
#
_symmetry.space_group_name_H-M   'P 1'
#
loop_
_entity.id
_entity.type
_entity.pdbx_description
1 polymer ?
#
loop_
_entity_poly.entity_id
_entity_poly.type
_entity_poly.pdbx_seq_one_letter_code
_entity_poly.pdbx_strand_id
1 'polypeptide(L)'
;MNWKDIRNGLQQGIYKVINPFVRFLIKLGLTPNAVTTIGLILNIGVAVIFIIGAEEGNRGDLSYVGWAGALVLFAGIFDMLDGQVARLGKMSSTFGAMYDSVLDRYSEMVMFLGICYYLVAHHYFFSSLFAFIALIGSMMVSYTRARAEGLGIECKGGLMQRPERVVLVGLSAIACGVAAHFIGGDYKLFVPGISFHVFETMSIFTMPITVMAILANITAIRRLKDAKKALDQKDRRENIHRNAAIIIMLIIACAGIFAPAGNIYARYTVNVPAVGSEVDTFPVPNGIKNMMFYVQRTPNTNTIVYELNYNKEGTIDEETPIHIFWLRYQEDGSRKELNFIQRKFAYGLNVKKLNANDYELRFVSYNKHPMYLRKATDGKYYVFTEIAHTLAVLKRIYLRIEGGSFWVPNVVYIELKGTDAATGKEIIERLKP
;
A
#
# COMPACT_ATOMS: atom_id res chain seq x y z
N MET A 1 -10.98 -20.66 -36.11
CA MET A 1 -10.95 -19.24 -35.68
C MET A 1 -10.35 -19.18 -34.29
N ASN A 2 -9.21 -18.51 -34.11
CA ASN A 2 -8.48 -18.50 -32.83
C ASN A 2 -9.21 -17.61 -31.81
N TRP A 3 -9.27 -18.01 -30.53
CA TRP A 3 -9.87 -17.22 -29.45
C TRP A 3 -9.29 -15.80 -29.35
N LYS A 4 -7.99 -15.64 -29.66
CA LYS A 4 -7.34 -14.34 -29.74
C LYS A 4 -7.92 -13.45 -30.85
N ASP A 5 -8.26 -14.01 -32.00
CA ASP A 5 -8.81 -13.27 -33.15
C ASP A 5 -10.23 -12.82 -32.86
N ILE A 6 -11.04 -13.67 -32.20
CA ILE A 6 -12.39 -13.34 -31.74
C ILE A 6 -12.36 -12.20 -30.72
N ARG A 7 -11.46 -12.28 -29.72
CA ARG A 7 -11.29 -11.22 -28.71
C ARG A 7 -10.84 -9.90 -29.33
N ASN A 8 -9.89 -9.94 -30.25
CA ASN A 8 -9.40 -8.74 -30.93
C ASN A 8 -10.49 -8.13 -31.83
N GLY A 9 -11.28 -8.94 -32.52
CA GLY A 9 -12.44 -8.49 -33.31
C GLY A 9 -13.51 -7.84 -32.45
N LEU A 10 -13.87 -8.45 -31.31
CA LEU A 10 -14.78 -7.87 -30.32
C LEU A 10 -14.27 -6.54 -29.77
N GLN A 11 -12.98 -6.48 -29.40
CA GLN A 11 -12.36 -5.28 -28.86
C GLN A 11 -12.34 -4.14 -29.90
N GLN A 12 -12.03 -4.45 -31.16
CA GLN A 12 -12.09 -3.47 -32.25
C GLN A 12 -13.53 -3.02 -32.53
N GLY A 13 -14.52 -3.91 -32.46
CA GLY A 13 -15.93 -3.58 -32.56
C GLY A 13 -16.37 -2.59 -31.48
N ILE A 14 -16.02 -2.87 -30.22
CA ILE A 14 -16.29 -1.98 -29.09
C ILE A 14 -15.66 -0.60 -29.32
N TYR A 15 -14.39 -0.53 -29.74
CA TYR A 15 -13.75 0.75 -30.03
C TYR A 15 -14.40 1.49 -31.19
N LYS A 16 -14.89 0.79 -32.22
CA LYS A 16 -15.57 1.43 -33.35
C LYS A 16 -16.87 2.13 -32.93
N VAL A 17 -17.56 1.58 -31.93
CA VAL A 17 -18.79 2.15 -31.36
C VAL A 17 -18.49 3.26 -30.34
N ILE A 18 -17.50 3.05 -29.46
CA ILE A 18 -17.18 3.97 -28.37
C ILE A 18 -16.39 5.21 -28.85
N ASN A 19 -15.45 5.05 -29.79
CA ASN A 19 -14.53 6.13 -30.19
C ASN A 19 -15.24 7.38 -30.77
N PRO A 20 -16.30 7.28 -31.59
CA PRO A 20 -17.05 8.45 -32.03
C PRO A 20 -17.60 9.25 -30.86
N PHE A 21 -18.13 8.56 -29.84
CA PHE A 21 -18.65 9.19 -28.64
C PHE A 21 -17.53 9.84 -27.81
N VAL A 22 -16.40 9.15 -27.62
CA VAL A 22 -15.24 9.73 -26.93
C VAL A 22 -14.72 10.98 -27.64
N ARG A 23 -14.63 10.96 -28.98
CA ARG A 23 -14.23 12.13 -29.77
C ARG A 23 -15.23 13.28 -29.65
N PHE A 24 -16.53 12.97 -29.56
CA PHE A 24 -17.56 13.96 -29.32
C PHE A 24 -17.41 14.62 -27.94
N LEU A 25 -17.18 13.85 -26.88
CA LEU A 25 -16.90 14.39 -25.54
C LEU A 25 -15.65 15.28 -25.51
N ILE A 26 -14.58 14.87 -26.18
CA ILE A 26 -13.36 15.68 -26.32
C ILE A 26 -13.67 16.99 -27.06
N LYS A 27 -14.48 16.94 -28.13
CA LYS A 27 -14.87 18.13 -28.90
C LYS A 27 -15.73 19.10 -28.07
N LEU A 28 -16.54 18.58 -27.15
CA LEU A 28 -17.28 19.38 -26.18
C LEU A 28 -16.40 19.97 -25.07
N GLY A 29 -15.10 19.65 -25.03
CA GLY A 29 -14.16 20.14 -24.02
C GLY A 29 -14.25 19.42 -22.68
N LEU A 30 -14.91 18.25 -22.60
CA LEU A 30 -14.96 17.48 -21.36
C LEU A 30 -13.57 16.88 -21.07
N THR A 31 -13.07 17.18 -19.87
CA THR A 31 -11.83 16.59 -19.35
C THR A 31 -12.10 15.18 -18.80
N PRO A 32 -11.09 14.30 -18.70
CA PRO A 32 -11.25 12.98 -18.08
C PRO A 32 -11.85 13.06 -16.67
N ASN A 33 -11.34 13.98 -15.84
CA ASN A 33 -11.84 14.17 -14.48
C ASN A 33 -13.32 14.59 -14.47
N ALA A 34 -13.76 15.45 -15.41
CA ALA A 34 -15.16 15.83 -15.51
C ALA A 34 -16.05 14.62 -15.86
N VAL A 35 -15.59 13.73 -16.75
CA VAL A 35 -16.31 12.49 -17.10
C VAL A 35 -16.43 11.58 -15.89
N THR A 36 -15.35 11.39 -15.12
CA THR A 36 -15.39 10.65 -13.85
C THR A 36 -16.36 11.28 -12.84
N THR A 37 -16.35 12.62 -12.70
CA THR A 37 -17.28 13.33 -11.80
C THR A 37 -18.74 13.13 -12.22
N ILE A 38 -19.02 13.14 -13.52
CA ILE A 38 -20.36 12.82 -14.04
C ILE A 38 -20.75 11.38 -13.66
N GLY A 39 -19.84 10.42 -13.80
CA GLY A 39 -20.05 9.03 -13.35
C GLY A 39 -20.44 8.94 -11.87
N LEU A 40 -19.76 9.69 -11.00
CA LEU A 40 -20.13 9.79 -9.58
C LEU A 40 -21.52 10.39 -9.37
N ILE A 41 -21.84 11.49 -10.05
CA ILE A 41 -23.17 12.14 -9.94
C ILE A 41 -24.27 11.17 -10.39
N LEU A 42 -24.05 10.40 -11.46
CA LEU A 42 -25.00 9.38 -11.91
C LEU A 42 -25.18 8.26 -10.87
N ASN A 43 -24.11 7.80 -10.22
CA ASN A 43 -24.20 6.82 -9.13
C ASN A 43 -24.88 7.37 -7.86
N ILE A 44 -24.72 8.66 -7.57
CA ILE A 44 -25.55 9.35 -6.55
C ILE A 44 -27.02 9.31 -6.97
N GLY A 45 -27.32 9.56 -8.24
CA GLY A 45 -28.66 9.42 -8.80
C GLY A 45 -29.23 8.01 -8.62
N VAL A 46 -28.43 6.95 -8.83
CA VAL A 46 -28.85 5.56 -8.56
C VAL A 46 -29.29 5.41 -7.10
N ALA A 47 -28.48 5.90 -6.16
CA ALA A 47 -28.82 5.83 -4.74
C ALA A 47 -30.11 6.59 -4.42
N VAL A 48 -30.30 7.76 -5.03
CA VAL A 48 -31.53 8.55 -4.89
C VAL A 48 -32.75 7.80 -5.42
N ILE A 49 -32.67 7.14 -6.58
CA ILE A 49 -33.78 6.32 -7.10
C ILE A 49 -34.15 5.21 -6.12
N PHE A 50 -33.16 4.53 -5.54
CA PHE A 50 -33.42 3.52 -4.51
C PHE A 50 -34.02 4.12 -3.24
N ILE A 51 -33.57 5.30 -2.80
CA ILE A 51 -34.14 5.94 -1.60
C ILE A 51 -35.58 6.39 -1.86
N ILE A 52 -35.87 7.03 -2.99
CA ILE A 52 -37.25 7.42 -3.36
C ILE A 52 -38.14 6.18 -3.46
N GLY A 53 -37.66 5.13 -4.14
CA GLY A 53 -38.39 3.87 -4.21
C GLY A 53 -38.64 3.24 -2.84
N ALA A 54 -37.79 3.50 -1.85
CA ALA A 54 -37.95 3.02 -0.48
C ALA A 54 -38.98 3.80 0.34
N GLU A 55 -39.07 5.11 0.12
CA GLU A 55 -39.95 6.01 0.88
C GLU A 55 -41.34 6.15 0.27
N GLU A 56 -41.41 6.23 -1.06
CA GLU A 56 -42.65 6.48 -1.82
C GLU A 56 -43.21 5.22 -2.48
N GLY A 57 -42.34 4.23 -2.75
CA GLY A 57 -42.71 2.99 -3.41
C GLY A 57 -43.38 2.01 -2.45
N ASN A 58 -44.25 1.17 -3.00
CA ASN A 58 -44.75 0.00 -2.29
C ASN A 58 -43.75 -1.15 -2.43
N ARG A 59 -43.75 -2.11 -1.49
CA ARG A 59 -42.85 -3.27 -1.52
C ARG A 59 -42.88 -4.06 -2.83
N GLY A 60 -44.03 -4.16 -3.47
CA GLY A 60 -44.22 -4.81 -4.77
C GLY A 60 -43.93 -3.91 -5.98
N ASP A 61 -43.64 -2.63 -5.79
CA ASP A 61 -43.27 -1.71 -6.87
C ASP A 61 -41.77 -1.77 -7.14
N LEU A 62 -41.38 -2.76 -7.93
CA LEU A 62 -39.98 -2.98 -8.30
C LEU A 62 -39.56 -2.16 -9.54
N SER A 63 -40.38 -1.19 -9.98
CA SER A 63 -40.05 -0.32 -11.10
C SER A 63 -38.84 0.57 -10.80
N TYR A 64 -38.74 1.08 -9.56
CA TYR A 64 -37.57 1.84 -9.07
C TYR A 64 -36.29 1.01 -9.14
N VAL A 65 -36.35 -0.27 -8.77
CA VAL A 65 -35.21 -1.20 -8.89
C VAL A 65 -34.78 -1.32 -10.36
N GLY A 66 -35.74 -1.47 -11.28
CA GLY A 66 -35.47 -1.54 -12.71
C GLY A 66 -34.80 -0.27 -13.27
N TRP A 67 -35.36 0.90 -12.96
CA TRP A 67 -34.81 2.20 -13.39
C TRP A 67 -33.44 2.48 -12.78
N ALA A 68 -33.23 2.15 -11.50
CA ALA A 68 -31.93 2.23 -10.87
C ALA A 68 -30.92 1.32 -11.60
N GLY A 69 -31.31 0.11 -11.96
CA GLY A 69 -30.49 -0.82 -12.75
C GLY A 69 -30.09 -0.26 -14.11
N ALA A 70 -31.02 0.37 -14.82
CA ALA A 70 -30.73 1.04 -16.08
C ALA A 70 -29.72 2.18 -15.90
N LEU A 71 -29.89 2.99 -14.85
CA LEU A 71 -28.96 4.07 -14.54
C LEU A 71 -27.58 3.56 -14.09
N VAL A 72 -27.48 2.43 -13.38
CA VAL A 72 -26.20 1.77 -13.04
C VAL A 72 -25.42 1.41 -14.31
N LEU A 73 -26.07 0.76 -15.28
CA LEU A 73 -25.39 0.41 -16.54
C LEU A 73 -24.99 1.65 -17.32
N PHE A 74 -25.85 2.67 -17.35
CA PHE A 74 -25.56 3.94 -18.01
C PHE A 74 -24.38 4.68 -17.35
N ALA A 75 -24.34 4.76 -16.03
CA ALA A 75 -23.23 5.33 -15.26
C ALA A 75 -21.92 4.57 -15.51
N GLY A 76 -21.99 3.23 -15.53
CA GLY A 76 -20.85 2.37 -15.85
C GLY A 76 -20.21 2.63 -17.21
N ILE A 77 -20.96 3.19 -18.18
CA ILE A 77 -20.39 3.63 -19.45
C ILE A 77 -19.46 4.83 -19.23
N PHE A 78 -19.86 5.84 -18.45
CA PHE A 78 -19.04 7.02 -18.17
C PHE A 78 -17.74 6.66 -17.44
N ASP A 79 -17.82 5.74 -16.49
CA ASP A 79 -16.67 5.18 -15.77
C ASP A 79 -15.68 4.43 -16.69
N MET A 80 -16.12 3.96 -17.86
CA MET A 80 -15.24 3.35 -18.85
C MET A 80 -14.70 4.37 -19.87
N LEU A 81 -15.40 5.49 -20.04
CA LEU A 81 -15.11 6.51 -21.04
C LEU A 81 -14.01 7.46 -20.58
N ASP A 82 -13.90 7.79 -19.30
CA ASP A 82 -12.88 8.72 -18.78
C ASP A 82 -11.44 8.32 -19.15
N GLY A 83 -11.10 7.04 -19.04
CA GLY A 83 -9.80 6.50 -19.45
C GLY A 83 -9.60 6.53 -20.96
N GLN A 84 -10.67 6.42 -21.76
CA GLN A 84 -10.59 6.59 -23.21
C GLN A 84 -10.42 8.05 -23.60
N VAL A 85 -11.14 8.97 -22.93
CA VAL A 85 -11.01 10.42 -23.09
C VAL A 85 -9.57 10.85 -22.74
N ALA A 86 -9.00 10.32 -21.66
CA ALA A 86 -7.62 10.56 -21.28
C ALA A 86 -6.62 10.09 -22.37
N ARG A 87 -6.78 8.87 -22.88
CA ARG A 87 -5.89 8.29 -23.91
C ARG A 87 -6.03 8.97 -25.27
N LEU A 88 -7.25 9.11 -25.78
CA LEU A 88 -7.50 9.69 -27.11
C LEU A 88 -7.31 11.21 -27.11
N GLY A 89 -7.65 11.89 -26.01
CA GLY A 89 -7.43 13.32 -25.84
C GLY A 89 -6.00 13.70 -25.49
N LYS A 90 -5.11 12.71 -25.24
CA LYS A 90 -3.74 12.94 -24.73
C LYS A 90 -3.71 13.74 -23.41
N MET A 91 -4.71 13.53 -22.56
CA MET A 91 -4.91 14.21 -21.28
C MET A 91 -4.65 13.30 -20.06
N SER A 92 -3.93 12.18 -20.26
CA SER A 92 -3.57 11.26 -19.17
C SER A 92 -2.65 11.93 -18.15
N SER A 93 -2.97 11.80 -16.86
CA SER A 93 -2.14 12.30 -15.76
C SER A 93 -2.14 11.33 -14.57
N THR A 94 -1.09 11.37 -13.74
CA THR A 94 -0.99 10.55 -12.52
C THR A 94 -2.06 10.94 -11.50
N PHE A 95 -2.35 12.24 -11.36
CA PHE A 95 -3.45 12.72 -10.52
C PHE A 95 -4.81 12.25 -11.05
N GLY A 96 -5.06 12.35 -12.36
CA GLY A 96 -6.30 11.87 -12.97
C GLY A 96 -6.52 10.37 -12.72
N ALA A 97 -5.47 9.55 -12.85
CA ALA A 97 -5.55 8.11 -12.52
C ALA A 97 -5.87 7.85 -11.04
N MET A 98 -5.37 8.67 -10.11
CA MET A 98 -5.72 8.62 -8.69
C MET A 98 -7.15 9.10 -8.43
N TYR A 99 -7.59 10.16 -9.12
CA TYR A 99 -8.91 10.76 -9.01
C TYR A 99 -10.00 9.80 -9.48
N ASP A 100 -9.87 9.27 -10.70
CA ASP A 100 -10.70 8.19 -11.29
C ASP A 100 -10.89 7.05 -10.30
N SER A 101 -9.75 6.47 -9.92
CA SER A 101 -9.66 5.50 -8.86
C SER A 101 -10.49 5.88 -7.63
N VAL A 102 -10.23 7.01 -6.97
CA VAL A 102 -10.91 7.37 -5.72
C VAL A 102 -12.42 7.50 -5.92
N LEU A 103 -12.86 8.16 -6.99
CA LEU A 103 -14.28 8.36 -7.25
C LEU A 103 -15.01 7.07 -7.61
N ASP A 104 -14.35 6.08 -8.22
CA ASP A 104 -14.93 4.76 -8.44
C ASP A 104 -15.39 4.11 -7.15
N ARG A 105 -14.56 4.23 -6.10
CA ARG A 105 -14.87 3.67 -4.78
C ARG A 105 -16.05 4.40 -4.16
N TYR A 106 -16.07 5.73 -4.23
CA TYR A 106 -17.22 6.51 -3.75
C TYR A 106 -18.50 6.18 -4.52
N SER A 107 -18.41 6.04 -5.84
CA SER A 107 -19.54 5.68 -6.70
C SER A 107 -20.14 4.33 -6.31
N GLU A 108 -19.31 3.29 -6.16
CA GLU A 108 -19.78 1.99 -5.68
C GLU A 108 -20.36 2.06 -4.26
N MET A 109 -19.69 2.75 -3.32
CA MET A 109 -20.18 2.88 -1.94
C MET A 109 -21.54 3.57 -1.86
N VAL A 110 -21.74 4.65 -2.62
CA VAL A 110 -23.01 5.38 -2.66
C VAL A 110 -24.11 4.55 -3.32
N MET A 111 -23.82 3.87 -4.42
CA MET A 111 -24.76 2.94 -5.06
C MET A 111 -25.22 1.84 -4.08
N PHE A 112 -24.29 1.17 -3.40
CA PHE A 112 -24.63 0.14 -2.42
C PHE A 112 -25.35 0.70 -1.19
N LEU A 113 -25.06 1.93 -0.77
CA LEU A 113 -25.83 2.60 0.29
C LEU A 113 -27.31 2.67 -0.08
N GLY A 114 -27.64 3.12 -1.30
CA GLY A 114 -29.02 3.15 -1.79
C GLY A 114 -29.66 1.76 -1.82
N ILE A 115 -28.95 0.76 -2.35
CA ILE A 115 -29.42 -0.64 -2.39
C ILE A 115 -29.73 -1.16 -0.98
N CYS A 116 -28.79 -1.00 -0.03
CA CYS A 116 -28.97 -1.43 1.35
C CYS A 116 -30.14 -0.71 2.02
N TYR A 117 -30.27 0.60 1.79
CA TYR A 117 -31.39 1.40 2.31
C TYR A 117 -32.73 0.85 1.82
N TYR A 118 -32.88 0.69 0.50
CA TYR A 118 -34.10 0.15 -0.12
C TYR A 118 -34.47 -1.23 0.42
N LEU A 119 -33.48 -2.12 0.55
CA LEU A 119 -33.69 -3.46 1.06
C LEU A 119 -34.12 -3.45 2.54
N VAL A 120 -33.51 -2.62 3.38
CA VAL A 120 -33.88 -2.52 4.80
C VAL A 120 -35.29 -1.94 4.96
N ALA A 121 -35.60 -0.84 4.27
CA ALA A 121 -36.90 -0.17 4.33
C ALA A 121 -38.05 -1.12 3.97
N HIS A 122 -37.84 -1.99 2.98
CA HIS A 122 -38.81 -3.00 2.56
C HIS A 122 -38.71 -4.34 3.32
N HIS A 123 -38.04 -4.38 4.47
CA HIS A 123 -37.86 -5.56 5.32
C HIS A 123 -37.16 -6.76 4.66
N TYR A 124 -36.27 -6.52 3.70
CA TYR A 124 -35.33 -7.50 3.13
C TYR A 124 -33.98 -7.49 3.88
N PHE A 125 -34.03 -7.65 5.20
CA PHE A 125 -32.86 -7.48 6.08
C PHE A 125 -31.67 -8.37 5.70
N PHE A 126 -31.89 -9.67 5.48
CA PHE A 126 -30.79 -10.58 5.09
C PHE A 126 -30.20 -10.24 3.73
N SER A 127 -31.03 -9.85 2.76
CA SER A 127 -30.56 -9.41 1.44
C SER A 127 -29.72 -8.13 1.55
N SER A 128 -30.10 -7.20 2.41
CA SER A 128 -29.29 -6.00 2.73
C SER A 128 -27.93 -6.38 3.34
N LEU A 129 -27.91 -7.34 4.28
CA LEU A 129 -26.67 -7.82 4.87
C LEU A 129 -25.73 -8.41 3.81
N PHE A 130 -26.25 -9.20 2.87
CA PHE A 130 -25.45 -9.71 1.75
C PHE A 130 -25.00 -8.62 0.78
N ALA A 131 -25.84 -7.61 0.51
CA ALA A 131 -25.44 -6.44 -0.28
C ALA A 131 -24.28 -5.67 0.41
N PHE A 132 -24.34 -5.50 1.72
CA PHE A 132 -23.26 -4.90 2.50
C PHE A 132 -21.98 -5.74 2.49
N ILE A 133 -22.08 -7.08 2.59
CA ILE A 133 -20.94 -7.99 2.44
C ILE A 133 -20.35 -7.90 1.02
N ALA A 134 -21.19 -7.70 0.00
CA ALA A 134 -20.74 -7.48 -1.36
C ALA A 134 -19.99 -6.15 -1.52
N LEU A 135 -20.45 -5.09 -0.85
CA LEU A 135 -19.72 -3.83 -0.76
C LEU A 135 -18.33 -4.02 -0.14
N ILE A 136 -18.24 -4.72 1.00
CA ILE A 136 -16.96 -5.06 1.64
C ILE A 136 -16.04 -5.80 0.66
N GLY A 137 -16.57 -6.83 0.00
CA GLY A 137 -15.83 -7.61 -0.99
C GLY A 137 -15.34 -6.73 -2.15
N SER A 138 -16.20 -5.86 -2.68
CA SER A 138 -15.87 -4.92 -3.76
C SER A 138 -14.70 -4.02 -3.41
N MET A 139 -14.75 -3.42 -2.22
CA MET A 139 -13.70 -2.54 -1.70
C MET A 139 -12.39 -3.31 -1.51
N MET A 140 -12.44 -4.51 -0.94
CA MET A 140 -11.24 -5.33 -0.70
C MET A 140 -10.61 -5.87 -1.99
N VAL A 141 -11.39 -6.14 -3.03
CA VAL A 141 -10.86 -6.50 -4.36
C VAL A 141 -10.00 -5.36 -4.92
N SER A 142 -10.50 -4.11 -4.85
CA SER A 142 -9.80 -2.93 -5.33
C SER A 142 -8.59 -2.57 -4.46
N TYR A 143 -8.75 -2.58 -3.13
CA TYR A 143 -7.68 -2.23 -2.19
C TYR A 143 -6.50 -3.20 -2.24
N THR A 144 -6.76 -4.51 -2.22
CA THR A 144 -5.70 -5.52 -2.27
C THR A 144 -4.88 -5.39 -3.56
N ARG A 145 -5.52 -5.07 -4.69
CA ARG A 145 -4.81 -4.80 -5.94
C ARG A 145 -3.94 -3.54 -5.83
N ALA A 146 -4.51 -2.42 -5.43
CA ALA A 146 -3.77 -1.16 -5.32
C ALA A 146 -2.58 -1.28 -4.35
N ARG A 147 -2.76 -2.01 -3.23
CA ARG A 147 -1.70 -2.24 -2.25
C ARG A 147 -0.60 -3.16 -2.80
N ALA A 148 -0.96 -4.22 -3.53
CA ALA A 148 0.01 -5.11 -4.16
C ALA A 148 0.82 -4.37 -5.24
N GLU A 149 0.15 -3.60 -6.09
CA GLU A 149 0.81 -2.79 -7.14
C GLU A 149 1.74 -1.74 -6.50
N GLY A 150 1.34 -1.13 -5.38
CA GLY A 150 2.20 -0.23 -4.60
C GLY A 150 3.43 -0.88 -3.96
N LEU A 151 3.46 -2.22 -3.84
CA LEU A 151 4.63 -3.01 -3.43
C LEU A 151 5.45 -3.52 -4.63
N GLY A 152 5.07 -3.11 -5.85
CA GLY A 152 5.70 -3.52 -7.10
C GLY A 152 5.29 -4.91 -7.58
N ILE A 153 4.13 -5.41 -7.14
CA ILE A 153 3.57 -6.70 -7.58
C ILE A 153 2.35 -6.44 -8.44
N GLU A 154 2.38 -6.92 -9.69
CA GLU A 154 1.19 -6.87 -10.53
C GLU A 154 0.11 -7.83 -10.01
N CYS A 155 -1.06 -7.29 -9.70
CA CYS A 155 -2.20 -8.08 -9.23
C CYS A 155 -3.37 -7.94 -10.21
N LYS A 156 -3.24 -8.62 -11.35
CA LYS A 156 -4.24 -8.62 -12.44
C LYS A 156 -5.05 -9.92 -12.40
N GLY A 157 -6.39 -9.84 -12.44
CA GLY A 157 -7.29 -11.00 -12.51
C GLY A 157 -8.28 -11.13 -11.34
N GLY A 158 -9.10 -12.19 -11.36
CA GLY A 158 -10.17 -12.43 -10.39
C GLY A 158 -11.55 -12.46 -11.04
N LEU A 159 -12.49 -13.21 -10.43
CA LEU A 159 -13.81 -13.49 -11.00
C LEU A 159 -14.82 -12.34 -10.82
N MET A 160 -14.55 -11.38 -9.93
CA MET A 160 -15.44 -10.24 -9.64
C MET A 160 -14.69 -8.91 -9.67
N GLN A 161 -14.29 -8.48 -10.86
CA GLN A 161 -13.74 -7.13 -11.04
C GLN A 161 -14.89 -6.14 -11.26
N ARG A 162 -14.55 -4.86 -11.43
CA ARG A 162 -15.54 -3.78 -11.50
C ARG A 162 -16.54 -3.95 -12.64
N PRO A 163 -16.13 -4.22 -13.90
CA PRO A 163 -17.09 -4.37 -15.00
C PRO A 163 -18.09 -5.51 -14.74
N GLU A 164 -17.63 -6.64 -14.21
CA GLU A 164 -18.50 -7.78 -13.92
C GLU A 164 -19.53 -7.44 -12.84
N ARG A 165 -19.13 -6.68 -11.80
CA ARG A 165 -20.06 -6.25 -10.73
C ARG A 165 -21.10 -5.25 -11.23
N VAL A 166 -20.68 -4.24 -12.00
CA VAL A 166 -21.60 -3.24 -12.56
C VAL A 166 -22.63 -3.90 -13.47
N VAL A 167 -22.18 -4.81 -14.34
CA VAL A 167 -23.07 -5.56 -15.24
C VAL A 167 -24.01 -6.46 -14.44
N LEU A 168 -23.51 -7.19 -13.44
CA LEU A 168 -24.32 -8.07 -12.60
C LEU A 168 -25.41 -7.29 -11.87
N VAL A 169 -25.06 -6.20 -11.19
CA VAL A 169 -26.01 -5.36 -10.44
C VAL A 169 -27.03 -4.72 -11.38
N GLY A 170 -26.58 -4.10 -12.47
CA GLY A 170 -27.47 -3.40 -13.39
C GLY A 170 -28.43 -4.34 -14.12
N LEU A 171 -27.94 -5.47 -14.66
CA LEU A 171 -28.80 -6.43 -15.36
C LEU A 171 -29.76 -7.15 -14.43
N SER A 172 -29.33 -7.54 -13.22
CA SER A 172 -30.23 -8.20 -12.28
C SER A 172 -31.32 -7.26 -11.77
N ALA A 173 -31.01 -5.96 -11.61
CA ALA A 173 -31.97 -4.93 -11.23
C ALA A 173 -33.01 -4.69 -12.34
N ILE A 174 -32.56 -4.53 -13.59
CA ILE A 174 -33.47 -4.40 -14.75
C ILE A 174 -34.33 -5.65 -14.88
N ALA A 175 -33.73 -6.84 -14.83
CA ALA A 175 -34.46 -8.10 -14.92
C ALA A 175 -35.51 -8.22 -13.81
N CYS A 176 -35.21 -7.75 -12.60
CA CYS A 176 -36.15 -7.72 -11.48
C CYS A 176 -37.34 -6.79 -11.74
N GLY A 177 -37.09 -5.55 -12.19
CA GLY A 177 -38.16 -4.61 -12.53
C GLY A 177 -39.02 -5.07 -13.71
N VAL A 178 -38.40 -5.65 -14.75
CA VAL A 178 -39.11 -6.23 -15.90
C VAL A 178 -39.94 -7.44 -15.47
N ALA A 179 -39.36 -8.37 -14.70
CA ALA A 179 -40.08 -9.54 -14.22
C ALA A 179 -41.28 -9.14 -13.36
N ALA A 180 -41.13 -8.14 -12.48
CA ALA A 180 -42.23 -7.64 -11.66
C ALA A 180 -43.45 -7.20 -12.48
N HIS A 181 -43.25 -6.68 -13.69
CA HIS A 181 -44.35 -6.34 -14.60
C HIS A 181 -45.11 -7.57 -15.12
N PHE A 182 -44.42 -8.70 -15.32
CA PHE A 182 -45.00 -9.93 -15.88
C PHE A 182 -45.54 -10.90 -14.81
N ILE A 183 -44.79 -11.12 -13.72
CA ILE A 183 -45.14 -12.10 -12.68
C ILE A 183 -45.73 -11.44 -11.42
N GLY A 184 -45.69 -10.11 -11.31
CA GLY A 184 -46.06 -9.35 -10.12
C GLY A 184 -44.88 -9.14 -9.17
N GLY A 185 -44.78 -7.97 -8.54
CA GLY A 185 -43.68 -7.67 -7.63
C GLY A 185 -43.74 -8.41 -6.29
N ASP A 186 -44.94 -8.76 -5.83
CA ASP A 186 -45.15 -9.51 -4.59
C ASP A 186 -45.25 -11.03 -4.81
N TYR A 187 -44.87 -11.54 -5.99
CA TYR A 187 -44.93 -12.96 -6.27
C TYR A 187 -43.99 -13.75 -5.35
N LYS A 188 -44.49 -14.85 -4.78
CA LYS A 188 -43.77 -15.74 -3.87
C LYS A 188 -43.96 -17.19 -4.30
N LEU A 189 -42.86 -17.93 -4.34
CA LEU A 189 -42.87 -19.36 -4.60
C LEU A 189 -42.64 -20.13 -3.29
N PHE A 190 -43.57 -21.02 -2.97
CA PHE A 190 -43.49 -21.92 -1.82
C PHE A 190 -43.25 -23.35 -2.31
N VAL A 191 -42.38 -24.08 -1.62
CA VAL A 191 -42.13 -25.50 -1.89
C VAL A 191 -42.71 -26.32 -0.74
N PRO A 192 -43.53 -27.35 -1.03
CA PRO A 192 -44.06 -28.23 0.01
C PRO A 192 -42.93 -28.82 0.87
N GLY A 193 -43.04 -28.66 2.20
CA GLY A 193 -42.04 -29.14 3.17
C GLY A 193 -41.00 -28.11 3.61
N ILE A 194 -40.97 -26.90 3.04
CA ILE A 194 -40.10 -25.79 3.47
C ILE A 194 -40.96 -24.71 4.14
N SER A 195 -40.59 -24.30 5.35
CA SER A 195 -41.37 -23.34 6.17
C SER A 195 -41.25 -21.88 5.72
N PHE A 196 -40.40 -21.59 4.73
CA PHE A 196 -40.16 -20.26 4.17
C PHE A 196 -40.32 -20.29 2.63
N HIS A 197 -40.64 -19.14 2.04
CA HIS A 197 -40.70 -19.00 0.58
C HIS A 197 -39.28 -19.15 0.01
N VAL A 198 -39.14 -19.93 -1.06
CA VAL A 198 -37.82 -20.19 -1.67
C VAL A 198 -37.40 -19.10 -2.67
N PHE A 199 -38.38 -18.33 -3.15
CA PHE A 199 -38.18 -17.27 -4.13
C PHE A 199 -39.27 -16.21 -3.96
N GLU A 200 -38.86 -14.95 -4.04
CA GLU A 200 -39.74 -13.80 -4.29
C GLU A 200 -39.25 -13.07 -5.54
N THR A 201 -40.05 -12.23 -6.19
CA THR A 201 -39.59 -11.48 -7.38
C THR A 201 -38.31 -10.68 -7.11
N MET A 202 -38.16 -10.14 -5.90
CA MET A 202 -36.95 -9.43 -5.46
C MET A 202 -35.69 -10.34 -5.40
N SER A 203 -35.86 -11.66 -5.38
CA SER A 203 -34.76 -12.63 -5.48
C SER A 203 -34.01 -12.54 -6.80
N ILE A 204 -34.65 -12.06 -7.88
CA ILE A 204 -33.99 -11.85 -9.18
C ILE A 204 -32.85 -10.83 -9.06
N PHE A 205 -33.03 -9.80 -8.23
CA PHE A 205 -31.99 -8.83 -7.95
C PHE A 205 -31.03 -9.29 -6.84
N THR A 206 -31.57 -9.84 -5.76
CA THR A 206 -30.79 -10.10 -4.52
C THR A 206 -29.99 -11.40 -4.53
N MET A 207 -30.41 -12.44 -5.25
CA MET A 207 -29.62 -13.68 -5.38
C MET A 207 -28.29 -13.43 -6.13
N PRO A 208 -28.27 -12.73 -7.29
CA PRO A 208 -27.01 -12.34 -7.92
C PRO A 208 -26.12 -11.51 -7.01
N ILE A 209 -26.68 -10.57 -6.24
CA ILE A 209 -25.89 -9.78 -5.27
C ILE A 209 -25.28 -10.67 -4.19
N THR A 210 -26.02 -11.66 -3.71
CA THR A 210 -25.52 -12.64 -2.74
C THR A 210 -24.36 -13.46 -3.32
N VAL A 211 -24.47 -13.90 -4.57
CA VAL A 211 -23.38 -14.59 -5.28
C VAL A 211 -22.17 -13.67 -5.43
N MET A 212 -22.39 -12.40 -5.82
CA MET A 212 -21.34 -11.39 -5.88
C MET A 212 -20.67 -11.19 -4.52
N ALA A 213 -21.42 -11.18 -3.42
CA ALA A 213 -20.89 -11.05 -2.06
C ALA A 213 -19.85 -12.14 -1.76
N ILE A 214 -20.18 -13.38 -2.08
CA ILE A 214 -19.28 -14.52 -1.87
C ILE A 214 -18.06 -14.42 -2.81
N LEU A 215 -18.31 -14.22 -4.11
CA LEU A 215 -17.25 -14.25 -5.13
C LEU A 215 -16.27 -13.08 -5.01
N ALA A 216 -16.74 -11.87 -4.64
CA ALA A 216 -15.89 -10.71 -4.42
C ALA A 216 -14.95 -10.93 -3.23
N ASN A 217 -15.45 -11.43 -2.11
CA ASN A 217 -14.63 -11.73 -0.93
C ASN A 217 -13.63 -12.86 -1.19
N ILE A 218 -14.04 -13.93 -1.88
CA ILE A 218 -13.12 -14.98 -2.34
C ILE A 218 -12.04 -14.40 -3.26
N THR A 219 -12.41 -13.50 -4.18
CA THR A 219 -11.47 -12.84 -5.09
C THR A 219 -10.46 -11.99 -4.32
N ALA A 220 -10.89 -11.22 -3.33
CA ALA A 220 -10.01 -10.42 -2.49
C ALA A 220 -8.98 -11.30 -1.74
N ILE A 221 -9.43 -12.41 -1.15
CA ILE A 221 -8.55 -13.36 -0.45
C ILE A 221 -7.57 -14.03 -1.43
N ARG A 222 -8.04 -14.42 -2.62
CA ARG A 222 -7.16 -14.99 -3.66
C ARG A 222 -6.09 -14.00 -4.09
N ARG A 223 -6.46 -12.75 -4.37
CA ARG A 223 -5.51 -11.67 -4.69
C ARG A 223 -4.47 -11.47 -3.58
N LEU A 224 -4.88 -11.53 -2.32
CA LEU A 224 -3.96 -11.42 -1.19
C LEU A 224 -2.96 -12.59 -1.14
N LYS A 225 -3.45 -13.82 -1.34
CA LYS A 225 -2.60 -15.03 -1.37
C LYS A 225 -1.64 -15.00 -2.57
N ASP A 226 -2.09 -14.55 -3.73
CA ASP A 226 -1.25 -14.44 -4.92
C ASP A 226 -0.19 -13.34 -4.75
N ALA A 227 -0.57 -12.19 -4.18
CA ALA A 227 0.37 -11.13 -3.81
C ALA A 227 1.43 -11.64 -2.83
N LYS A 228 1.04 -12.42 -1.80
CA LYS A 228 1.99 -13.05 -0.88
C LYS A 228 3.01 -13.92 -1.61
N LYS A 229 2.54 -14.83 -2.48
CA LYS A 229 3.44 -15.71 -3.25
C LYS A 229 4.42 -14.91 -4.11
N ALA A 230 3.94 -13.86 -4.77
CA ALA A 230 4.77 -13.02 -5.61
C ALA A 230 5.80 -12.20 -4.80
N LEU A 231 5.41 -11.70 -3.62
CA LEU A 231 6.34 -11.06 -2.67
C LEU A 231 7.39 -12.05 -2.17
N ASP A 232 7.00 -13.24 -1.74
CA ASP A 232 7.93 -14.29 -1.28
C ASP A 232 8.94 -14.66 -2.40
N GLN A 233 8.50 -14.69 -3.66
CA GLN A 233 9.38 -14.91 -4.82
C GLN A 233 10.33 -13.74 -5.07
N LYS A 234 9.83 -12.50 -4.94
CA LYS A 234 10.65 -11.29 -5.07
C LYS A 234 11.74 -11.26 -4.02
N ASP A 235 11.39 -11.49 -2.76
CA ASP A 235 12.33 -11.56 -1.64
C ASP A 235 13.35 -12.68 -1.83
N ARG A 236 12.93 -13.86 -2.32
CA ARG A 236 13.86 -14.95 -2.67
C ARG A 236 14.82 -14.58 -3.79
N ARG A 237 14.34 -13.93 -4.86
CA ARG A 237 15.20 -13.50 -5.98
C ARG A 237 16.22 -12.46 -5.52
N GLU A 238 15.79 -11.48 -4.72
CA GLU A 238 16.68 -10.48 -4.13
C GLU A 238 17.76 -11.15 -3.26
N ASN A 239 17.40 -12.17 -2.47
CA ASN A 239 18.36 -12.95 -1.69
C ASN A 239 19.33 -13.79 -2.56
N ILE A 240 18.85 -14.42 -3.63
CA ILE A 240 19.70 -15.20 -4.56
C ILE A 240 20.68 -14.27 -5.30
N HIS A 241 20.20 -13.15 -5.85
CA HIS A 241 21.07 -12.17 -6.52
C HIS A 241 22.11 -11.61 -5.55
N ARG A 242 21.73 -11.32 -4.30
CA ARG A 242 22.68 -10.91 -3.26
C ARG A 242 23.74 -11.98 -3.01
N ASN A 243 23.35 -13.25 -2.84
CA ASN A 243 24.29 -14.34 -2.59
C ASN A 243 25.20 -14.61 -3.80
N ALA A 244 24.69 -14.55 -5.03
CA ALA A 244 25.48 -14.68 -6.25
C ALA A 244 26.48 -13.53 -6.42
N ALA A 245 26.08 -12.29 -6.13
CA ALA A 245 26.98 -11.14 -6.14
C ALA A 245 28.11 -11.27 -5.11
N ILE A 246 27.81 -11.78 -3.90
CA ILE A 246 28.83 -12.08 -2.87
C ILE A 246 29.80 -13.16 -3.36
N ILE A 247 29.30 -14.24 -3.96
CA ILE A 247 30.16 -15.32 -4.51
C ILE A 247 31.03 -14.81 -5.65
N ILE A 248 30.50 -13.99 -6.56
CA ILE A 248 31.27 -13.38 -7.65
C ILE A 248 32.35 -12.42 -7.09
N MET A 249 32.02 -11.59 -6.09
CA MET A 249 33.02 -10.75 -5.40
C MET A 249 34.12 -11.58 -4.73
N LEU A 250 33.77 -12.70 -4.08
CA LEU A 250 34.73 -13.62 -3.49
C LEU A 250 35.61 -14.31 -4.56
N ILE A 251 35.04 -14.70 -5.71
CA ILE A 251 35.79 -15.29 -6.82
C ILE A 251 36.75 -14.26 -7.44
N ILE A 252 36.32 -13.01 -7.63
CA ILE A 252 37.18 -11.92 -8.15
C ILE A 252 38.31 -11.60 -7.15
N ALA A 253 38.01 -11.60 -5.85
CA ALA A 253 39.02 -11.43 -4.79
C ALA A 253 40.02 -12.61 -4.75
N CYS A 254 39.57 -13.84 -4.98
CA CYS A 254 40.42 -15.03 -5.06
C CYS A 254 41.20 -15.15 -6.39
N ALA A 255 40.71 -14.56 -7.49
CA ALA A 255 41.30 -14.65 -8.82
C ALA A 255 42.47 -13.66 -9.06
N GLY A 256 42.82 -12.81 -8.08
CA GLY A 256 44.11 -12.12 -8.06
C GLY A 256 44.37 -11.11 -9.19
N ILE A 257 43.35 -10.52 -9.81
CA ILE A 257 43.55 -9.44 -10.78
C ILE A 257 43.54 -8.09 -10.06
N PHE A 258 44.68 -7.74 -9.46
CA PHE A 258 45.03 -6.36 -9.15
C PHE A 258 46.43 -6.08 -9.69
N ALA A 259 46.51 -5.22 -10.71
CA ALA A 259 47.75 -4.59 -11.15
C ALA A 259 48.17 -3.50 -10.14
N PRO A 260 49.47 -3.15 -10.07
CA PRO A 260 50.10 -2.81 -8.80
C PRO A 260 50.26 -1.29 -8.56
N ALA A 261 50.14 -0.89 -7.31
CA ALA A 261 50.90 0.19 -6.65
C ALA A 261 50.66 0.00 -5.14
N GLY A 262 51.59 -0.13 -4.21
CA GLY A 262 53.04 -0.06 -4.16
C GLY A 262 53.38 -0.04 -2.67
N ASN A 263 54.44 -0.74 -2.26
CA ASN A 263 55.11 -0.72 -0.96
C ASN A 263 54.40 -1.28 0.31
N ILE A 264 54.68 -2.58 0.54
CA ILE A 264 55.49 -3.12 1.66
C ILE A 264 55.21 -2.55 3.06
N TYR A 265 54.60 -3.38 3.92
CA TYR A 265 55.22 -3.80 5.18
C TYR A 265 54.91 -5.26 5.48
N ALA A 266 55.95 -5.95 5.93
CA ALA A 266 56.05 -7.39 6.12
C ALA A 266 55.55 -7.86 7.50
N ARG A 267 55.11 -9.12 7.54
CA ARG A 267 55.47 -10.21 8.48
C ARG A 267 54.24 -11.07 8.79
N TYR A 268 54.22 -12.27 8.19
CA TYR A 268 53.36 -13.36 8.66
C TYR A 268 53.93 -13.89 9.98
N THR A 269 53.33 -13.46 11.08
CA THR A 269 53.32 -14.21 12.34
C THR A 269 51.91 -14.74 12.53
N VAL A 270 51.76 -16.06 12.48
CA VAL A 270 50.52 -16.74 12.89
C VAL A 270 50.35 -16.49 14.37
N ASN A 271 49.51 -15.51 14.69
CA ASN A 271 48.96 -15.30 16.01
C ASN A 271 47.47 -15.57 15.90
N VAL A 272 47.02 -16.71 16.41
CA VAL A 272 45.60 -16.86 16.81
C VAL A 272 45.48 -16.01 18.08
N PRO A 273 44.73 -14.89 18.06
CA PRO A 273 43.63 -14.81 19.02
C PRO A 273 42.42 -13.95 18.59
N ALA A 274 41.36 -14.15 19.37
CA ALA A 274 40.11 -13.42 19.53
C ALA A 274 39.07 -13.62 18.42
N VAL A 275 38.06 -14.43 18.75
CA VAL A 275 36.74 -14.42 18.13
C VAL A 275 36.21 -12.98 18.21
N GLY A 276 36.40 -12.21 17.14
CA GLY A 276 35.73 -10.93 16.94
C GLY A 276 34.22 -11.16 16.93
N SER A 277 33.46 -10.30 17.60
CA SER A 277 32.01 -10.42 17.60
C SER A 277 31.50 -10.24 16.16
N GLU A 278 30.43 -10.93 15.75
CA GLU A 278 29.85 -10.79 14.41
C GLU A 278 29.55 -9.31 14.04
N VAL A 279 29.36 -8.46 15.05
CA VAL A 279 29.18 -7.01 14.95
C VAL A 279 30.40 -6.27 14.40
N ASP A 280 31.61 -6.76 14.64
CA ASP A 280 32.87 -6.14 14.20
C ASP A 280 33.15 -6.35 12.71
N THR A 281 32.31 -7.14 12.03
CA THR A 281 32.39 -7.39 10.58
C THR A 281 31.56 -6.42 9.74
N PHE A 282 30.72 -5.59 10.37
CA PHE A 282 29.86 -4.64 9.65
C PHE A 282 30.65 -3.42 9.14
N PRO A 283 30.34 -2.89 7.94
CA PRO A 283 31.01 -1.71 7.39
C PRO A 283 30.72 -0.47 8.25
N VAL A 284 31.73 0.37 8.47
CA VAL A 284 31.58 1.63 9.19
C VAL A 284 31.38 2.78 8.19
N PRO A 285 30.28 3.56 8.27
CA PRO A 285 30.10 4.76 7.47
C PRO A 285 31.29 5.73 7.54
N ASN A 286 31.77 6.14 6.36
CA ASN A 286 32.84 7.10 6.19
C ASN A 286 32.42 8.22 5.21
N GLY A 287 33.14 9.35 5.23
CA GLY A 287 32.90 10.46 4.30
C GLY A 287 31.65 11.31 4.56
N ILE A 288 30.97 11.16 5.70
CA ILE A 288 29.74 11.90 6.05
C ILE A 288 30.08 12.97 7.09
N LYS A 289 30.13 14.23 6.66
CA LYS A 289 30.69 15.36 7.43
C LYS A 289 29.96 15.63 8.76
N ASN A 290 28.64 15.44 8.78
CA ASN A 290 27.81 15.75 9.95
C ASN A 290 27.07 14.52 10.49
N MET A 291 27.68 13.33 10.38
CA MET A 291 27.09 12.11 10.94
C MET A 291 27.02 12.18 12.46
N MET A 292 25.82 12.04 13.01
CA MET A 292 25.60 11.99 14.45
C MET A 292 25.81 10.58 14.98
N PHE A 293 25.12 9.60 14.38
CA PHE A 293 25.28 8.18 14.66
C PHE A 293 24.70 7.35 13.50
N TYR A 294 24.86 6.04 13.58
CA TYR A 294 24.25 5.13 12.61
C TYR A 294 23.69 3.87 13.27
N VAL A 295 22.74 3.23 12.58
CA VAL A 295 22.03 2.05 13.03
C VAL A 295 22.26 0.89 12.07
N GLN A 296 22.64 -0.25 12.61
CA GLN A 296 22.83 -1.52 11.89
C GLN A 296 22.00 -2.63 12.52
N ARG A 297 21.71 -3.67 11.75
CA ARG A 297 20.97 -4.83 12.28
C ARG A 297 21.25 -6.12 11.53
N THR A 298 21.12 -7.26 12.18
CA THR A 298 21.14 -8.54 11.44
C THR A 298 19.83 -8.80 10.71
N PRO A 299 19.87 -9.56 9.60
CA PRO A 299 21.06 -10.01 8.85
C PRO A 299 21.52 -8.98 7.78
N ASN A 300 21.11 -7.71 7.88
CA ASN A 300 21.28 -6.71 6.83
C ASN A 300 22.38 -5.69 7.16
N THR A 301 23.48 -5.72 6.41
CA THR A 301 24.62 -4.79 6.59
C THR A 301 24.35 -3.38 6.05
N ASN A 302 23.24 -3.15 5.33
CA ASN A 302 22.78 -1.80 5.01
C ASN A 302 22.62 -1.00 6.30
N THR A 303 23.10 0.23 6.26
CA THR A 303 23.23 1.07 7.44
C THR A 303 22.31 2.26 7.33
N ILE A 304 21.58 2.57 8.40
CA ILE A 304 20.80 3.81 8.47
C ILE A 304 21.70 4.86 9.12
N VAL A 305 21.92 5.98 8.44
CA VAL A 305 22.72 7.08 8.94
C VAL A 305 21.81 8.22 9.38
N TYR A 306 22.15 8.82 10.52
CA TYR A 306 21.50 9.97 11.11
C TYR A 306 22.49 11.13 11.01
N GLU A 307 22.23 12.04 10.07
CA GLU A 307 23.06 13.21 9.77
C GLU A 307 22.39 14.47 10.30
N LEU A 308 23.16 15.40 10.84
CA LEU A 308 22.65 16.69 11.27
C LEU A 308 22.13 17.48 10.05
N ASN A 309 20.91 18.01 10.17
CA ASN A 309 20.26 18.75 9.10
C ASN A 309 20.32 20.25 9.35
N TYR A 310 20.71 21.00 8.31
CA TYR A 310 20.73 22.46 8.30
C TYR A 310 19.68 22.99 7.33
N ASN A 311 19.02 24.07 7.71
CA ASN A 311 18.11 24.81 6.85
C ASN A 311 18.89 25.62 5.79
N LYS A 312 18.16 26.33 4.93
CA LYS A 312 18.75 27.14 3.85
C LYS A 312 19.58 28.33 4.37
N GLU A 313 19.35 28.79 5.60
CA GLU A 313 20.13 29.85 6.24
C GLU A 313 21.39 29.33 6.95
N GLY A 314 21.65 28.02 6.95
CA GLY A 314 22.81 27.41 7.60
C GLY A 314 22.66 27.23 9.11
N THR A 315 21.46 27.41 9.67
CA THR A 315 21.10 27.04 11.04
C THR A 315 20.46 25.66 11.07
N ILE A 316 20.38 25.01 12.24
CA ILE A 316 19.71 23.70 12.33
C ILE A 316 18.24 23.83 11.94
N ASP A 317 17.75 22.86 11.18
CA ASP A 317 16.32 22.74 10.88
C ASP A 317 15.57 22.35 12.16
N GLU A 318 14.76 23.25 12.71
CA GLU A 318 14.11 23.03 14.01
C GLU A 318 13.01 21.96 13.97
N GLU A 319 12.38 21.74 12.82
CA GLU A 319 11.34 20.72 12.63
C GLU A 319 11.96 19.34 12.39
N THR A 320 13.05 19.30 11.63
CA THR A 320 13.74 18.08 11.22
C THR A 320 15.26 18.19 11.43
N PRO A 321 15.74 18.28 12.68
CA PRO A 321 17.16 18.54 12.96
C PRO A 321 18.09 17.40 12.56
N ILE A 322 17.53 16.21 12.27
CA ILE A 322 18.25 15.02 11.83
C ILE A 322 17.69 14.54 10.50
N HIS A 323 18.53 14.54 9.47
CA HIS A 323 18.26 13.91 8.19
C HIS A 323 18.64 12.43 8.25
N ILE A 324 17.74 11.55 7.81
CA ILE A 324 17.87 10.10 7.96
C ILE A 324 17.83 9.44 6.59
N PHE A 325 18.85 8.66 6.27
CA PHE A 325 18.97 7.97 4.99
C PHE A 325 19.67 6.61 5.13
N TRP A 326 19.55 5.80 4.09
CA TRP A 326 20.23 4.53 3.93
C TRP A 326 21.58 4.69 3.24
N LEU A 327 22.57 3.95 3.71
CA LEU A 327 23.71 3.49 2.93
C LEU A 327 23.51 2.02 2.55
N ARG A 328 23.48 1.76 1.24
CA ARG A 328 23.17 0.44 0.67
C ARG A 328 24.43 -0.42 0.46
N TYR A 329 25.13 -0.75 1.54
CA TYR A 329 26.36 -1.56 1.47
C TYR A 329 26.18 -2.96 0.86
N GLN A 330 24.97 -3.54 0.91
CA GLN A 330 24.68 -4.81 0.23
C GLN A 330 24.49 -4.67 -1.28
N GLU A 331 24.39 -3.42 -1.77
CA GLU A 331 24.19 -3.08 -3.17
C GLU A 331 25.50 -2.45 -3.68
N ASP A 332 25.55 -1.13 -3.81
CA ASP A 332 26.67 -0.34 -4.34
C ASP A 332 27.24 0.67 -3.33
N GLY A 333 26.74 0.67 -2.09
CA GLY A 333 27.05 1.68 -1.08
C GLY A 333 26.31 3.02 -1.27
N SER A 334 25.36 3.10 -2.21
CA SER A 334 24.65 4.35 -2.50
C SER A 334 23.82 4.88 -1.33
N ARG A 335 23.68 6.22 -1.32
CA ARG A 335 22.78 6.94 -0.43
C ARG A 335 21.34 6.87 -0.97
N LYS A 336 20.39 6.48 -0.13
CA LYS A 336 18.96 6.41 -0.49
C LYS A 336 18.06 6.93 0.62
N GLU A 337 17.08 7.76 0.28
CA GLU A 337 16.12 8.30 1.25
C GLU A 337 15.24 7.21 1.90
N LEU A 338 14.81 7.48 3.14
CA LEU A 338 13.73 6.71 3.76
C LEU A 338 12.40 7.01 3.06
N ASN A 339 11.66 5.95 2.73
CA ASN A 339 10.28 6.12 2.28
C ASN A 339 9.37 6.54 3.45
N PHE A 340 8.16 7.02 3.13
CA PHE A 340 7.20 7.53 4.12
C PHE A 340 6.90 6.52 5.24
N ILE A 341 6.75 5.25 4.91
CA ILE A 341 6.41 4.20 5.87
C ILE A 341 7.58 3.95 6.83
N GLN A 342 8.80 3.81 6.31
CA GLN A 342 10.01 3.60 7.11
C GLN A 342 10.24 4.77 8.06
N ARG A 343 10.00 6.00 7.60
CA ARG A 343 10.11 7.21 8.41
C ARG A 343 9.02 7.27 9.49
N LYS A 344 7.77 6.95 9.16
CA LYS A 344 6.64 7.11 10.09
C LYS A 344 6.45 5.95 11.09
N PHE A 345 7.05 4.78 10.85
CA PHE A 345 6.79 3.60 11.69
C PHE A 345 8.03 2.82 12.13
N ALA A 346 9.21 3.09 11.55
CA ALA A 346 10.43 2.35 11.86
C ALA A 346 11.58 3.28 12.29
N TYR A 347 12.41 3.69 11.34
CA TYR A 347 13.68 4.39 11.59
C TYR A 347 13.54 5.90 11.77
N GLY A 348 12.33 6.44 11.81
CA GLY A 348 12.13 7.86 12.10
C GLY A 348 12.41 8.20 13.56
N LEU A 349 12.56 9.50 13.79
CA LEU A 349 12.68 10.08 15.13
C LEU A 349 11.47 10.97 15.41
N ASN A 350 10.90 10.82 16.61
CA ASN A 350 10.07 11.83 17.22
C ASN A 350 11.01 12.86 17.86
N VAL A 351 10.87 14.11 17.45
CA VAL A 351 11.72 15.23 17.89
C VAL A 351 10.90 16.15 18.79
N LYS A 352 11.43 16.47 19.97
CA LYS A 352 10.86 17.47 20.88
C LYS A 352 11.92 18.50 21.20
N LYS A 353 11.70 19.76 20.81
CA LYS A 353 12.58 20.86 21.18
C LYS A 353 12.51 21.09 22.69
N LEU A 354 13.67 21.13 23.36
CA LEU A 354 13.77 21.40 24.80
C LEU A 354 14.12 22.88 25.03
N ASN A 355 15.10 23.38 24.29
CA ASN A 355 15.52 24.79 24.29
C ASN A 355 16.18 25.13 22.93
N ALA A 356 16.85 26.29 22.80
CA ALA A 356 17.37 26.75 21.51
C ALA A 356 18.36 25.79 20.83
N ASN A 357 19.14 25.03 21.61
CA ASN A 357 20.20 24.15 21.09
C ASN A 357 20.07 22.70 21.53
N ASP A 358 19.01 22.35 22.27
CA ASP A 358 18.79 21.02 22.79
C ASP A 358 17.46 20.45 22.30
N TYR A 359 17.53 19.23 21.76
CA TYR A 359 16.38 18.48 21.27
C TYR A 359 16.39 17.09 21.89
N GLU A 360 15.22 16.64 22.36
CA GLU A 360 14.99 15.25 22.74
C GLU A 360 14.60 14.47 21.47
N LEU A 361 15.29 13.36 21.24
CA LEU A 361 15.10 12.45 20.13
C LEU A 361 14.65 11.10 20.67
N ARG A 362 13.55 10.57 20.14
CA ARG A 362 13.09 9.19 20.42
C ARG A 362 12.85 8.45 19.12
N PHE A 363 13.25 7.18 19.03
CA PHE A 363 12.83 6.38 17.89
C PHE A 363 11.32 6.21 17.87
N VAL A 364 10.73 6.30 16.68
CA VAL A 364 9.31 6.06 16.49
C VAL A 364 8.94 4.61 16.87
N SER A 365 9.82 3.65 16.60
CA SER A 365 9.63 2.25 16.95
C SER A 365 10.02 1.88 18.38
N TYR A 366 10.73 2.76 19.11
CA TYR A 366 11.22 2.47 20.46
C TYR A 366 11.39 3.76 21.27
N ASN A 367 10.40 4.08 22.10
CA ASN A 367 10.35 5.34 22.85
C ASN A 367 10.97 5.26 24.26
N LYS A 368 11.38 4.07 24.73
CA LYS A 368 11.84 3.86 26.12
C LYS A 368 13.24 4.42 26.39
N HIS A 369 14.06 4.60 25.36
CA HIS A 369 15.43 5.07 25.49
C HIS A 369 15.59 6.43 24.78
N PRO A 370 15.45 7.56 25.49
CA PRO A 370 15.62 8.88 24.91
C PRO A 370 17.08 9.17 24.59
N MET A 371 17.28 9.91 23.50
CA MET A 371 18.57 10.50 23.13
C MET A 371 18.43 12.02 23.09
N TYR A 372 19.53 12.75 23.21
CA TYR A 372 19.53 14.21 23.27
C TYR A 372 20.53 14.77 22.28
N LEU A 373 20.04 15.48 21.26
CA LEU A 373 20.88 16.29 20.38
C LEU A 373 21.19 17.60 21.11
N ARG A 374 22.47 17.86 21.39
CA ARG A 374 22.92 19.07 22.09
C ARG A 374 24.19 19.63 21.48
N LYS A 375 24.34 20.95 21.57
CA LYS A 375 25.57 21.65 21.21
C LYS A 375 26.58 21.55 22.36
N ALA A 376 27.73 20.95 22.12
CA ALA A 376 28.80 20.87 23.11
C ALA A 376 29.63 22.17 23.16
N THR A 377 30.56 22.22 24.11
CA THR A 377 31.44 23.38 24.36
C THR A 377 32.39 23.69 23.21
N ASP A 378 32.66 22.70 22.34
CA ASP A 378 33.43 22.86 21.10
C ASP A 378 32.61 23.52 19.96
N GLY A 379 31.35 23.86 20.22
CA GLY A 379 30.45 24.48 19.26
C GLY A 379 29.82 23.50 18.26
N LYS A 380 30.08 22.19 18.36
CA LYS A 380 29.49 21.15 17.50
C LYS A 380 28.32 20.47 18.17
N TYR A 381 27.44 19.90 17.37
CA TYR A 381 26.33 19.10 17.88
C TYR A 381 26.71 17.63 18.00
N TYR A 382 26.25 17.01 19.08
CA TYR A 382 26.39 15.59 19.34
C TYR A 382 25.07 15.03 19.85
N VAL A 383 24.85 13.73 19.62
CA VAL A 383 23.73 13.00 20.20
C VAL A 383 24.23 12.27 21.44
N PHE A 384 23.73 12.69 22.60
CA PHE A 384 24.01 12.10 23.89
C PHE A 384 22.94 11.08 24.28
N THR A 385 23.35 9.99 24.91
CA THR A 385 22.44 9.03 25.54
C THR A 385 23.11 8.41 26.76
N GLU A 386 22.31 7.76 27.61
CA GLU A 386 22.86 6.95 28.70
C GLU A 386 23.37 5.63 28.13
N ILE A 387 24.65 5.33 28.35
CA ILE A 387 25.27 4.04 28.01
C ILE A 387 26.03 3.58 29.26
N ALA A 388 25.69 2.40 29.77
CA ALA A 388 26.27 1.83 30.99
C ALA A 388 26.24 2.80 32.19
N HIS A 389 25.08 3.45 32.40
CA HIS A 389 24.83 4.44 33.47
C HIS A 389 25.70 5.71 33.42
N THR A 390 26.29 6.01 32.26
CA THR A 390 27.07 7.22 32.03
C THR A 390 26.55 7.98 30.82
N LEU A 391 26.67 9.31 30.83
CA LEU A 391 26.31 10.12 29.68
C LEU A 391 27.40 10.00 28.61
N ALA A 392 27.03 9.54 27.42
CA ALA A 392 27.97 9.32 26.33
C ALA A 392 27.47 9.84 24.99
N VAL A 393 28.43 10.24 24.15
CA VAL A 393 28.19 10.57 22.75
C VAL A 393 27.97 9.28 21.98
N LEU A 394 26.76 9.10 21.48
CA LEU A 394 26.36 7.91 20.72
C LEU A 394 27.07 7.87 19.37
N LYS A 395 27.63 6.70 19.01
CA LYS A 395 28.28 6.47 17.71
C LYS A 395 27.53 5.45 16.85
N ARG A 396 27.15 4.32 17.46
CA ARG A 396 26.49 3.20 16.77
C ARG A 396 25.42 2.57 17.64
N ILE A 397 24.30 2.24 17.03
CA ILE A 397 23.31 1.30 17.56
C ILE A 397 23.31 0.06 16.68
N TYR A 398 23.38 -1.11 17.28
CA TYR A 398 23.30 -2.38 16.58
C TYR A 398 22.18 -3.24 17.14
N LEU A 399 21.32 -3.79 16.27
CA LEU A 399 20.23 -4.67 16.66
C LEU A 399 20.52 -6.10 16.22
N ARG A 400 20.61 -7.03 17.17
CA ARG A 400 20.59 -8.46 16.87
C ARG A 400 19.15 -8.91 16.74
N ILE A 401 18.76 -9.33 15.53
CA ILE A 401 17.43 -9.85 15.23
C ILE A 401 17.54 -11.32 14.87
N GLU A 402 16.70 -12.16 15.48
CA GLU A 402 16.60 -13.59 15.22
C GLU A 402 15.13 -13.98 15.02
N GLY A 403 14.71 -14.02 13.75
CA GLY A 403 13.33 -14.30 13.37
C GLY A 403 12.37 -13.11 13.61
N GLY A 404 11.08 -13.41 13.68
CA GLY A 404 10.01 -12.41 13.72
C GLY A 404 9.50 -11.99 12.34
N SER A 405 8.54 -11.07 12.33
CA SER A 405 7.96 -10.51 11.09
C SER A 405 8.63 -9.18 10.75
N PHE A 406 8.46 -8.70 9.51
CA PHE A 406 8.97 -7.38 9.10
C PHE A 406 8.50 -6.24 10.03
N TRP A 407 7.27 -6.31 10.54
CA TRP A 407 6.68 -5.29 11.41
C TRP A 407 6.99 -5.51 12.89
N VAL A 408 7.26 -6.75 13.28
CA VAL A 408 7.54 -7.14 14.66
C VAL A 408 8.74 -8.09 14.64
N PRO A 409 9.96 -7.55 14.45
CA PRO A 409 11.16 -8.37 14.48
C PRO A 409 11.42 -8.85 15.91
N ASN A 410 11.92 -10.08 16.03
CA ASN A 410 12.35 -10.58 17.33
C ASN A 410 13.78 -10.09 17.61
N VAL A 411 13.89 -8.98 18.33
CA VAL A 411 15.17 -8.37 18.70
C VAL A 411 15.72 -9.09 19.93
N VAL A 412 16.85 -9.79 19.78
CA VAL A 412 17.51 -10.53 20.86
C VAL A 412 18.21 -9.57 21.82
N TYR A 413 18.92 -8.58 21.28
CA TYR A 413 19.53 -7.50 22.04
C TYR A 413 19.78 -6.26 21.16
N ILE A 414 19.92 -5.12 21.83
CA ILE A 414 20.33 -3.84 21.26
C ILE A 414 21.69 -3.49 21.87
N GLU A 415 22.71 -3.30 21.05
CA GLU A 415 24.03 -2.83 21.47
C GLU A 415 24.17 -1.34 21.18
N LEU A 416 24.43 -0.56 22.22
CA LEU A 416 24.77 0.86 22.13
C LEU A 416 26.28 1.00 22.26
N LYS A 417 26.90 1.68 21.31
CA LYS A 417 28.33 1.98 21.31
C LYS A 417 28.53 3.48 21.18
N GLY A 418 29.34 4.04 22.08
CA GLY A 418 29.57 5.48 22.15
C GLY A 418 30.89 5.83 22.80
N THR A 419 31.04 7.10 23.15
CA THR A 419 32.22 7.63 23.83
C THR A 419 31.77 8.41 25.06
N ASP A 420 32.24 8.00 26.22
CA ASP A 420 31.96 8.67 27.50
C ASP A 420 32.31 10.16 27.39
N ALA A 421 31.34 11.02 27.74
CA ALA A 421 31.48 12.46 27.58
C ALA A 421 32.51 13.10 28.55
N ALA A 422 32.78 12.45 29.68
CA ALA A 422 33.73 12.92 30.68
C ALA A 422 35.15 12.37 30.43
N THR A 423 35.26 11.07 30.10
CA THR A 423 36.56 10.40 30.00
C THR A 423 37.10 10.28 28.58
N GLY A 424 36.25 10.44 27.56
CA GLY A 424 36.60 10.22 26.16
C GLY A 424 36.86 8.76 25.80
N LYS A 425 36.62 7.82 26.73
CA LYS A 425 36.81 6.38 26.49
C LYS A 425 35.62 5.80 25.74
N GLU A 426 35.88 4.79 24.91
CA GLU A 426 34.83 4.04 24.23
C GLU A 426 34.07 3.18 25.24
N ILE A 427 32.74 3.23 25.18
CA ILE A 427 31.85 2.44 26.04
C ILE A 427 30.79 1.74 25.22
N ILE A 428 30.43 0.53 25.66
CA ILE A 428 29.46 -0.35 25.01
C ILE A 428 28.50 -0.90 26.05
N GLU A 429 27.21 -0.89 25.75
CA GLU A 429 26.16 -1.51 26.56
C GLU A 429 25.28 -2.39 25.69
N ARG A 430 24.82 -3.53 26.22
CA ARG A 430 23.83 -4.39 25.58
C ARG A 430 22.55 -4.43 26.40
N LEU A 431 21.46 -3.97 25.78
CA LEU A 431 20.12 -3.95 26.34
C LEU A 431 19.30 -5.11 25.77
N LYS A 432 18.42 -5.68 26.60
CA LYS A 432 17.33 -6.53 26.12
C LYS A 432 16.08 -5.65 25.92
N PRO A 433 15.42 -5.68 24.75
CA PRO A 433 14.36 -4.74 24.38
C PRO A 433 13.12 -4.73 25.27
#